data_AF-A0A3D0Z9T8-F1
#
_entry.id   AF-A0A3D0Z9T8-F1
#
_cell.length_a   1.000
_cell.length_b   1.000
_cell.length_c   1.000
_cell.angle_alpha   90.00
_cell.angle_beta   90.00
_cell.angle_gamma   90.00
#
_symmetry.space_group_name_H-M   'P 1'
#
loop_
_entity.id
_entity.type
_entity.pdbx_description
1 polymer ?
#
loop_
_entity_poly.entity_id
_entity_poly.type
_entity_poly.pdbx_seq_one_letter_code
_entity_poly.pdbx_strand_id
1 'polypeptide(L)'
;MVIHNIIEDIVFGSIDNIFQSMQKEGNPENFCFCEQCRLDTACYVLNRCQPHYILSNRGVARLEQKSLQWQQLEADIASLIHDGLKRVKHNQRPNTSHDDSVTVNEDEPRPVYNIPVIMGRIFDGATFAPLSGVQVELRWNGSLVSMRDQNWQNPYVLVANTAGAFTFWPAAVNASASDNHKIFEYLIKIEHPEYETLTHFFKIPVVSKIQKSVSFSIDRTFKLPDLYMFPPDDSGQDD
;
A
#
# COMPACT_ATOMS: atom_id res chain seq x y z
N MET A 1 -6.19 -26.12 5.19
CA MET A 1 -7.52 -25.51 5.45
C MET A 1 -7.32 -24.01 5.42
N VAL A 2 -7.97 -23.30 4.51
CA VAL A 2 -7.73 -21.87 4.26
C VAL A 2 -9.07 -21.16 4.44
N ILE A 3 -9.10 -20.15 5.30
CA ILE A 3 -10.25 -19.24 5.43
C ILE A 3 -10.26 -18.34 4.20
N HIS A 4 -11.40 -18.19 3.54
CA HIS A 4 -11.54 -17.41 2.30
C HIS A 4 -12.73 -16.46 2.38
N ASN A 5 -12.58 -15.22 1.91
CA ASN A 5 -13.69 -14.27 1.80
C ASN A 5 -14.32 -14.39 0.42
N ILE A 6 -15.51 -14.98 0.33
CA ILE A 6 -16.20 -15.21 -0.96
C ILE A 6 -16.56 -13.90 -1.68
N ILE A 7 -16.65 -12.77 -0.95
CA ILE A 7 -16.92 -11.46 -1.54
C ILE A 7 -15.79 -11.04 -2.49
N GLU A 8 -14.55 -11.48 -2.24
CA GLU A 8 -13.44 -11.21 -3.16
C GLU A 8 -13.73 -11.77 -4.55
N ASP A 9 -14.16 -13.03 -4.65
CA ASP A 9 -14.48 -13.68 -5.92
C ASP A 9 -15.62 -12.97 -6.65
N ILE A 10 -16.66 -12.58 -5.92
CA ILE A 10 -17.83 -11.89 -6.48
C ILE A 10 -17.43 -10.52 -7.02
N VAL A 11 -16.70 -9.74 -6.23
CA VAL A 11 -16.25 -8.40 -6.64
C VAL A 11 -15.37 -8.49 -7.88
N PHE A 12 -14.39 -9.39 -7.90
CA PHE A 12 -13.52 -9.57 -9.07
C PHE A 12 -14.32 -10.02 -10.30
N GLY A 13 -15.20 -11.01 -10.16
CA GLY A 13 -16.06 -11.48 -11.25
C GLY A 13 -17.00 -10.39 -11.78
N SER A 14 -17.60 -9.59 -10.90
CA SER A 14 -18.45 -8.47 -11.29
C SER A 14 -17.69 -7.37 -12.02
N ILE A 15 -16.47 -7.02 -11.56
CA ILE A 15 -15.60 -6.05 -12.25
C ILE A 15 -15.26 -6.56 -13.66
N ASP A 16 -14.85 -7.82 -13.79
CA ASP A 16 -14.49 -8.41 -15.07
C ASP A 16 -15.67 -8.40 -16.06
N ASN A 17 -16.86 -8.74 -15.59
CA ASN A 17 -18.09 -8.69 -16.40
C ASN A 17 -18.40 -7.25 -16.86
N ILE A 18 -18.30 -6.27 -15.96
CA ILE A 18 -18.53 -4.85 -16.29
C ILE A 18 -17.52 -4.36 -17.33
N PHE A 19 -16.24 -4.70 -17.16
CA PHE A 19 -15.17 -4.32 -18.10
C PHE A 19 -15.41 -4.93 -19.48
N GLN A 20 -15.73 -6.22 -19.54
CA GLN A 20 -16.05 -6.90 -20.80
C GLN A 20 -17.27 -6.28 -21.51
N SER A 21 -18.33 -5.92 -20.77
CA SER A 21 -19.50 -5.25 -21.34
C SER A 21 -19.13 -3.87 -21.89
N MET A 22 -18.36 -3.07 -21.14
CA MET A 22 -17.92 -1.74 -21.58
C MET A 22 -17.00 -1.80 -22.81
N GLN A 23 -16.13 -2.83 -22.92
CA GLN A 23 -15.30 -3.04 -24.11
C GLN A 23 -16.14 -3.35 -25.36
N LYS A 24 -17.26 -4.06 -25.20
CA LYS A 24 -18.18 -4.36 -26.31
C LYS A 24 -19.07 -3.17 -26.68
N GLU A 25 -19.52 -2.40 -25.70
CA GLU A 25 -20.51 -1.33 -25.84
C GLU A 25 -19.90 0.07 -26.06
N GLY A 26 -18.58 0.22 -25.92
CA GLY A 26 -17.83 1.41 -26.35
C GLY A 26 -17.34 2.35 -25.24
N ASN A 27 -17.29 1.92 -23.98
CA ASN A 27 -16.71 2.64 -22.82
C ASN A 27 -16.94 4.17 -22.85
N PRO A 28 -18.20 4.64 -22.79
CA PRO A 28 -18.54 6.05 -23.01
C PRO A 28 -17.91 7.00 -21.98
N GLU A 29 -17.69 6.51 -20.76
CA GLU A 29 -17.04 7.26 -19.69
C GLU A 29 -15.52 7.17 -19.71
N ASN A 30 -14.90 6.49 -20.69
CA ASN A 30 -13.45 6.33 -20.84
C ASN A 30 -12.76 5.90 -19.53
N PHE A 31 -13.28 4.86 -18.89
CA PHE A 31 -12.62 4.23 -17.74
C PHE A 31 -11.36 3.49 -18.19
N CYS A 32 -10.35 3.45 -17.32
CA CYS A 32 -9.13 2.66 -17.55
C CYS A 32 -9.33 1.22 -17.06
N PHE A 33 -8.91 0.25 -17.86
CA PHE A 33 -9.08 -1.18 -17.60
C PHE A 33 -7.79 -1.90 -17.21
N CYS A 34 -6.70 -1.17 -16.97
CA CYS A 34 -5.44 -1.78 -16.57
C CYS A 34 -5.59 -2.50 -15.21
N GLU A 35 -4.72 -3.48 -14.96
CA GLU A 35 -4.78 -4.29 -13.72
C GLU A 35 -4.70 -3.43 -12.45
N GLN A 36 -3.99 -2.30 -12.49
CA GLN A 36 -3.89 -1.39 -11.34
C GLN A 36 -5.24 -0.71 -11.04
N CYS A 37 -5.92 -0.18 -12.06
CA CYS A 37 -7.25 0.42 -11.88
C CYS A 37 -8.29 -0.62 -11.47
N ARG A 38 -8.15 -1.86 -11.97
CA ARG A 38 -8.96 -3.01 -11.55
C ARG A 38 -8.79 -3.30 -10.06
N LEU A 39 -7.55 -3.43 -9.59
CA LEU A 39 -7.24 -3.67 -8.17
C LEU A 39 -7.65 -2.49 -7.27
N ASP A 40 -7.48 -1.25 -7.72
CA ASP A 40 -7.93 -0.07 -6.97
C ASP A 40 -9.45 -0.03 -6.82
N THR A 41 -10.18 -0.40 -7.88
CA THR A 41 -11.65 -0.53 -7.84
C THR A 41 -12.06 -1.65 -6.89
N ALA A 42 -11.42 -2.81 -6.96
CA ALA A 42 -11.69 -3.92 -6.05
C ALA A 42 -11.43 -3.52 -4.58
N CYS A 43 -10.30 -2.86 -4.29
CA CYS A 43 -9.98 -2.32 -2.97
C CYS A 43 -11.03 -1.31 -2.49
N TYR A 44 -11.52 -0.44 -3.37
CA TYR A 44 -12.57 0.53 -3.03
C TYR A 44 -13.85 -0.18 -2.56
N VAL A 45 -14.27 -1.20 -3.31
CA VAL A 45 -15.51 -1.96 -3.06
C VAL A 45 -15.38 -2.87 -1.84
N LEU A 46 -14.30 -3.65 -1.74
CA LEU A 46 -14.09 -4.60 -0.63
C LEU A 46 -14.00 -3.91 0.73
N ASN A 47 -13.47 -2.69 0.79
CA ASN A 47 -13.46 -1.89 2.03
C ASN A 47 -14.84 -1.33 2.43
N ARG A 48 -15.86 -1.49 1.61
CA ARG A 48 -17.24 -1.01 1.82
C ARG A 48 -18.27 -2.14 1.88
N CYS A 49 -17.89 -3.36 1.52
CA CYS A 49 -18.73 -4.54 1.62
C CYS A 49 -18.50 -5.28 2.94
N GLN A 50 -19.55 -5.94 3.45
CA GLN A 50 -19.40 -6.85 4.59
C GLN A 50 -18.68 -8.13 4.14
N PRO A 51 -17.56 -8.51 4.78
CA PRO A 51 -16.85 -9.74 4.41
C PRO A 51 -17.64 -10.99 4.78
N HIS A 52 -17.57 -12.03 3.95
CA HIS A 52 -18.23 -13.30 4.15
C HIS A 52 -17.21 -14.44 4.07
N TYR A 53 -16.72 -14.86 5.23
CA TYR A 53 -15.69 -15.88 5.34
C TYR A 53 -16.25 -17.31 5.35
N ILE A 54 -15.63 -18.18 4.56
CA ILE A 54 -15.95 -19.59 4.46
C ILE A 54 -14.71 -20.45 4.73
N LEU A 55 -14.96 -21.69 5.16
CA LEU A 55 -13.94 -22.71 5.43
C LEU A 55 -14.08 -23.95 4.55
N SER A 56 -15.28 -24.18 4.01
CA SER A 56 -15.61 -25.38 3.24
C SER A 56 -16.76 -25.12 2.27
N ASN A 57 -16.93 -26.03 1.32
CA ASN A 57 -17.97 -25.98 0.28
C ASN A 57 -19.39 -25.91 0.87
N ARG A 58 -19.62 -26.42 2.09
CA ARG A 58 -20.91 -26.30 2.79
C ARG A 58 -21.26 -24.85 3.13
N GLY A 59 -20.24 -24.01 3.35
CA GLY A 59 -20.42 -22.57 3.57
C GLY A 59 -20.95 -21.86 2.33
N VAL A 60 -20.44 -22.23 1.15
CA VAL A 60 -20.90 -21.71 -0.16
C VAL A 60 -22.36 -22.07 -0.41
N ALA A 61 -22.71 -23.35 -0.27
CA ALA A 61 -24.07 -23.83 -0.54
C ALA A 61 -25.14 -23.13 0.33
N ARG A 62 -24.80 -22.72 1.55
CA ARG A 62 -25.73 -22.00 2.44
C ARG A 62 -25.95 -20.54 2.02
N LEU A 63 -24.98 -19.93 1.34
CA LEU A 63 -25.11 -18.58 0.79
C LEU A 63 -26.05 -18.58 -0.42
N GLU A 64 -25.89 -19.55 -1.34
CA GLU A 64 -26.73 -19.69 -2.53
C GLU A 64 -28.22 -19.89 -2.19
N GLN A 65 -28.53 -20.54 -1.07
CA GLN A 65 -29.91 -20.74 -0.62
C GLN A 65 -30.64 -19.43 -0.25
N LYS A 66 -29.92 -18.32 -0.05
CA LYS A 66 -30.48 -17.00 0.29
C LYS A 66 -30.64 -16.11 -0.94
N SER A 67 -31.29 -16.61 -1.99
CA SER A 67 -31.32 -15.99 -3.32
C SER A 67 -31.72 -14.50 -3.34
N LEU A 68 -32.73 -14.08 -2.58
CA LEU A 68 -33.18 -12.67 -2.57
C LEU A 68 -32.16 -11.71 -1.91
N GLN A 69 -31.57 -12.11 -0.78
CA GLN A 69 -30.52 -11.31 -0.13
C GLN A 69 -29.27 -11.25 -1.00
N TRP A 70 -29.00 -12.33 -1.73
CA TRP A 70 -27.87 -12.43 -2.64
C TRP A 70 -28.02 -11.51 -3.85
N GLN A 71 -29.21 -11.46 -4.47
CA GLN A 71 -29.49 -10.54 -5.57
C GLN A 71 -29.35 -9.07 -5.16
N GLN A 72 -29.79 -8.73 -3.93
CA GLN A 72 -29.59 -7.38 -3.39
C GLN A 72 -28.11 -7.06 -3.20
N LEU A 73 -27.34 -7.99 -2.64
CA LEU A 73 -25.90 -7.84 -2.48
C LEU A 73 -25.18 -7.62 -3.83
N GLU A 74 -25.53 -8.39 -4.86
CA GLU A 74 -24.96 -8.25 -6.20
C GLU A 74 -25.27 -6.87 -6.81
N ALA A 75 -26.49 -6.36 -6.64
CA ALA A 75 -26.88 -5.02 -7.08
C ALA A 75 -26.10 -3.93 -6.32
N ASP A 76 -25.95 -4.07 -5.01
CA ASP A 76 -25.19 -3.14 -4.17
C ASP A 76 -23.69 -3.13 -4.57
N ILE A 77 -23.11 -4.31 -4.80
CA ILE A 77 -21.72 -4.45 -5.30
C ILE A 77 -21.58 -3.77 -6.66
N ALA A 78 -22.52 -3.97 -7.59
CA ALA A 78 -22.48 -3.33 -8.90
C ALA A 78 -22.51 -1.80 -8.80
N SER A 79 -23.35 -1.25 -7.91
CA SER A 79 -23.37 0.19 -7.63
C SER A 79 -22.05 0.70 -7.08
N LEU A 80 -21.48 -0.02 -6.10
CA LEU A 80 -20.18 0.32 -5.50
C LEU A 80 -19.04 0.25 -6.51
N ILE A 81 -19.06 -0.71 -7.44
CA ILE A 81 -18.07 -0.81 -8.51
C ILE A 81 -18.13 0.44 -9.39
N HIS A 82 -19.33 0.88 -9.78
CA HIS A 82 -19.47 2.09 -10.60
C HIS A 82 -18.94 3.35 -9.89
N ASP A 83 -19.22 3.50 -8.60
CA ASP A 83 -18.66 4.58 -7.79
C ASP A 83 -17.13 4.48 -7.65
N GLY A 84 -16.63 3.26 -7.48
CA GLY A 84 -15.20 2.95 -7.45
C GLY A 84 -14.50 3.36 -8.75
N LEU A 85 -15.06 3.01 -9.90
CA LEU A 85 -14.53 3.39 -11.21
C LEU A 85 -14.45 4.91 -11.39
N LYS A 86 -15.50 5.63 -11.01
CA LYS A 86 -15.50 7.10 -11.02
C LYS A 86 -14.44 7.68 -10.10
N ARG A 87 -14.28 7.11 -8.91
CA ARG A 87 -13.27 7.56 -7.94
C ARG A 87 -11.85 7.33 -8.42
N VAL A 88 -11.57 6.15 -8.98
CA VAL A 88 -10.26 5.76 -9.52
C VAL A 88 -9.92 6.61 -10.74
N LYS A 89 -10.87 6.82 -11.66
CA LYS A 89 -10.69 7.72 -12.81
C LYS A 89 -10.33 9.15 -12.38
N HIS A 90 -10.98 9.67 -11.33
CA HIS A 90 -10.70 11.03 -10.84
C HIS A 90 -9.36 11.13 -10.11
N ASN A 91 -8.89 10.05 -9.49
CA ASN A 91 -7.68 10.02 -8.65
C ASN A 91 -6.71 8.94 -9.13
N GLN A 92 -6.39 8.92 -10.43
CA GLN A 92 -5.47 7.94 -10.98
C GLN A 92 -4.09 8.08 -10.32
N ARG A 93 -3.45 6.94 -10.05
CA ARG A 93 -2.09 6.90 -9.49
C ARG A 93 -1.13 7.61 -10.47
N PRO A 94 -0.39 8.65 -10.03
CA PRO A 94 0.43 9.47 -10.92
C PRO A 94 1.71 8.78 -11.39
N ASN A 95 2.24 7.83 -10.61
CA ASN A 95 3.56 7.21 -10.83
C ASN A 95 3.47 5.79 -11.42
N THR A 96 2.36 5.46 -12.08
CA THR A 96 2.07 4.11 -12.57
C THR A 96 1.77 4.17 -14.06
N SER A 97 2.43 3.31 -14.85
CA SER A 97 2.05 3.14 -16.25
C SER A 97 0.66 2.49 -16.31
N HIS A 98 -0.27 3.10 -17.03
CA HIS A 98 -1.61 2.56 -17.25
C HIS A 98 -1.69 1.74 -18.55
N ASP A 99 -0.54 1.32 -19.07
CA ASP A 99 -0.40 0.38 -20.17
C ASP A 99 -0.41 -1.06 -19.62
N ASP A 100 -1.09 -1.99 -20.29
CA ASP A 100 -1.43 -3.36 -19.83
C ASP A 100 -0.22 -4.30 -19.54
N SER A 101 1.00 -3.78 -19.45
CA SER A 101 2.24 -4.55 -19.27
C SER A 101 2.67 -4.62 -17.80
N VAL A 102 1.97 -5.43 -17.01
CA VAL A 102 2.54 -5.95 -15.75
C VAL A 102 3.14 -7.32 -16.04
N THR A 103 4.42 -7.35 -16.39
CA THR A 103 5.19 -8.60 -16.43
C THR A 103 5.60 -8.96 -15.01
N VAL A 104 4.88 -9.91 -14.41
CA VAL A 104 5.34 -10.60 -13.21
C VAL A 104 6.44 -11.55 -13.65
N ASN A 105 7.69 -11.10 -13.66
CA ASN A 105 8.82 -12.01 -13.78
C ASN A 105 8.91 -12.79 -12.46
N GLU A 106 8.47 -14.05 -12.51
CA GLU A 106 8.80 -15.03 -11.47
C GLU A 106 10.30 -15.26 -11.51
N ASP A 107 11.06 -14.48 -10.73
CA ASP A 107 12.47 -14.75 -10.51
C ASP A 107 12.63 -16.14 -9.89
N GLU A 108 13.52 -16.94 -10.45
CA GLU A 108 14.02 -18.17 -9.84
C GLU A 108 14.31 -17.96 -8.34
N PRO A 109 13.96 -18.90 -7.45
CA PRO A 109 14.14 -18.75 -6.01
C PRO A 109 15.61 -18.49 -5.68
N ARG A 110 15.88 -17.28 -5.17
CA ARG A 110 17.22 -16.83 -4.75
C ARG A 110 17.17 -16.34 -3.31
N PRO A 111 18.21 -16.61 -2.51
CA PRO A 111 18.28 -16.06 -1.17
C PRO A 111 18.21 -14.54 -1.16
N VAL A 112 17.31 -13.99 -0.36
CA VAL A 112 17.09 -12.54 -0.21
C VAL A 112 16.87 -12.16 1.24
N TYR A 113 17.28 -10.96 1.60
CA TYR A 113 16.88 -10.26 2.82
C TYR A 113 15.54 -9.58 2.56
N ASN A 114 14.49 -10.10 3.20
CA ASN A 114 13.17 -9.48 3.19
C ASN A 114 13.14 -8.38 4.25
N ILE A 115 13.36 -7.14 3.82
CA ILE A 115 13.29 -5.99 4.71
C ILE A 115 11.82 -5.80 5.16
N PRO A 116 11.56 -5.67 6.48
CA PRO A 116 10.20 -5.45 6.97
C PRO A 116 9.65 -4.12 6.46
N VAL A 117 8.32 -3.98 6.54
CA VAL A 117 7.71 -2.67 6.30
C VAL A 117 8.12 -1.74 7.43
N ILE A 118 8.59 -0.55 7.10
CA ILE A 118 9.02 0.45 8.07
C ILE A 118 7.90 1.48 8.21
N MET A 119 7.42 1.67 9.43
CA MET A 119 6.32 2.58 9.74
C MET A 119 6.76 3.58 10.81
N GLY A 120 6.41 4.85 10.62
CA GLY A 120 6.66 5.89 11.59
C GLY A 120 5.59 6.98 11.55
N ARG A 121 5.67 7.90 12.50
CA ARG A 121 4.78 9.07 12.59
C ARG A 121 5.61 10.32 12.84
N ILE A 122 5.15 11.44 12.30
CA ILE A 122 5.80 12.74 12.44
C ILE A 122 4.81 13.73 13.01
N PHE A 123 5.25 14.44 14.04
CA PHE A 123 4.50 15.47 14.75
C PHE A 123 5.27 16.78 14.80
N ASP A 124 4.52 17.86 14.95
CA ASP A 124 5.05 19.13 15.38
C ASP A 124 5.49 19.04 16.85
N GLY A 125 6.72 19.42 17.14
CA GLY A 125 7.31 19.30 18.47
C GLY A 125 6.77 20.28 19.50
N ALA A 126 6.14 21.38 19.08
CA ALA A 126 5.55 22.37 19.97
C ALA A 126 4.08 22.07 20.28
N THR A 127 3.32 21.61 19.28
CA THR A 127 1.87 21.42 19.37
C THR A 127 1.45 19.95 19.51
N PHE A 128 2.36 19.00 19.22
CA PHE A 128 2.06 17.57 19.13
C PHE A 128 1.02 17.23 18.05
N ALA A 129 0.71 18.17 17.15
CA ALA A 129 -0.18 17.93 16.03
C ALA A 129 0.53 17.08 14.96
N PRO A 130 -0.17 16.14 14.30
CA PRO A 130 0.41 15.37 13.21
C PRO A 130 0.75 16.28 12.03
N LEU A 131 1.95 16.13 11.46
CA LEU A 131 2.37 16.92 10.30
C LEU A 131 1.79 16.39 8.98
N SER A 132 1.68 17.30 8.02
CA SER A 132 1.32 17.00 6.62
C SER A 132 2.07 17.95 5.69
N GLY A 133 2.20 17.60 4.41
CA GLY A 133 2.97 18.38 3.42
C GLY A 133 4.49 18.22 3.52
N VAL A 134 4.98 17.48 4.52
CA VAL A 134 6.41 17.26 4.76
C VAL A 134 6.93 16.08 3.93
N GLN A 135 8.13 16.22 3.34
CA GLN A 135 8.80 15.15 2.61
C GLN A 135 9.64 14.28 3.55
N VAL A 136 9.40 12.97 3.47
CA VAL A 136 10.10 11.93 4.24
C VAL A 136 10.89 11.06 3.27
N GLU A 137 12.16 10.84 3.56
CA GLU A 137 13.04 9.99 2.78
C GLU A 137 13.57 8.83 3.63
N LEU A 138 13.49 7.62 3.10
CA LEU A 138 14.23 6.47 3.62
C LEU A 138 15.53 6.31 2.82
N ARG A 139 16.67 6.36 3.51
CA ARG A 139 18.00 6.23 2.91
C ARG A 139 18.78 5.04 3.46
N TRP A 140 19.60 4.46 2.59
CA TRP A 140 20.56 3.40 2.91
C TRP A 140 21.85 3.64 2.12
N ASN A 141 23.00 3.62 2.79
CA ASN A 141 24.31 3.92 2.19
C ASN A 141 24.35 5.26 1.43
N GLY A 142 23.67 6.29 1.96
CA GLY A 142 23.62 7.64 1.38
C GLY A 142 22.60 7.84 0.25
N SER A 143 22.07 6.75 -0.32
CA SER A 143 21.10 6.78 -1.43
C SER A 143 19.67 6.53 -0.96
N LEU A 144 18.69 6.97 -1.76
CA LEU A 144 17.30 6.61 -1.55
C LEU A 144 17.10 5.09 -1.69
N VAL A 145 16.35 4.52 -0.77
CA VAL A 145 16.02 3.09 -0.79
C VAL A 145 14.99 2.81 -1.87
N SER A 146 15.28 1.87 -2.76
CA SER A 146 14.31 1.35 -3.74
C SER A 146 13.17 0.65 -3.03
N MET A 147 11.95 0.99 -3.41
CA MET A 147 10.74 0.39 -2.85
C MET A 147 10.40 -0.91 -3.58
N ARG A 148 9.59 -1.75 -2.93
CA ARG A 148 9.12 -3.05 -3.45
C ARG A 148 8.49 -2.93 -4.84
N ASP A 149 7.61 -1.96 -4.99
CA ASP A 149 6.86 -1.68 -6.21
C ASP A 149 6.41 -0.21 -6.22
N GLN A 150 5.75 0.20 -7.30
CA GLN A 150 5.34 1.59 -7.54
C GLN A 150 4.27 2.11 -6.57
N ASN A 151 3.61 1.22 -5.81
CA ASN A 151 2.60 1.60 -4.82
C ASN A 151 3.22 2.13 -3.53
N TRP A 152 4.53 1.95 -3.36
CA TRP A 152 5.31 2.45 -2.24
C TRP A 152 6.27 3.50 -2.77
N GLN A 153 6.14 4.73 -2.28
CA GLN A 153 6.92 5.86 -2.77
C GLN A 153 8.04 6.19 -1.80
N ASN A 154 9.20 6.55 -2.35
CA ASN A 154 10.32 7.10 -1.61
C ASN A 154 11.10 8.05 -2.55
N PRO A 155 11.10 9.38 -2.30
CA PRO A 155 10.54 10.08 -1.15
C PRO A 155 9.01 9.97 -1.04
N TYR A 156 8.48 10.16 0.16
CA TYR A 156 7.04 10.20 0.43
C TYR A 156 6.64 11.55 1.04
N VAL A 157 5.64 12.21 0.46
CA VAL A 157 5.07 13.44 1.02
C VAL A 157 3.88 13.06 1.91
N LEU A 158 3.93 13.45 3.18
CA LEU A 158 2.84 13.20 4.13
C LEU A 158 1.55 13.90 3.67
N VAL A 159 0.45 13.15 3.64
CA VAL A 159 -0.88 13.68 3.32
C VAL A 159 -1.71 13.87 4.58
N ALA A 160 -2.54 14.90 4.64
CA ALA A 160 -3.26 15.28 5.86
C ALA A 160 -4.13 14.16 6.48
N ASN A 161 -4.66 13.26 5.65
CA ASN A 161 -5.51 12.15 6.08
C ASN A 161 -4.76 10.93 6.62
N THR A 162 -3.42 10.94 6.72
CA THR A 162 -2.65 9.85 7.35
C THR A 162 -2.27 10.12 8.80
N ALA A 163 -2.72 11.23 9.39
CA ALA A 163 -2.43 11.57 10.80
C ALA A 163 -0.93 11.49 11.15
N GLY A 164 -0.09 12.03 10.24
CA GLY A 164 1.36 12.08 10.36
C GLY A 164 2.07 10.77 10.07
N ALA A 165 1.35 9.71 9.70
CA ALA A 165 1.94 8.41 9.43
C ALA A 165 2.56 8.32 8.03
N PHE A 166 3.76 7.74 7.97
CA PHE A 166 4.41 7.31 6.74
C PHE A 166 4.72 5.83 6.80
N THR A 167 4.79 5.18 5.64
CA THR A 167 5.14 3.77 5.54
C THR A 167 6.01 3.52 4.32
N PHE A 168 7.11 2.80 4.50
CA PHE A 168 8.00 2.36 3.42
C PHE A 168 8.02 0.84 3.38
N TRP A 169 7.93 0.26 2.19
CA TRP A 169 8.21 -1.16 1.99
C TRP A 169 9.42 -1.31 1.06
N PRO A 170 10.64 -1.44 1.61
CA PRO A 170 11.84 -1.59 0.81
C PRO A 170 11.82 -2.85 -0.06
N ALA A 171 12.45 -2.75 -1.24
CA ALA A 171 12.71 -3.92 -2.07
C ALA A 171 13.62 -4.92 -1.33
N ALA A 172 13.45 -6.20 -1.65
CA ALA A 172 14.31 -7.25 -1.10
C ALA A 172 15.75 -7.07 -1.59
N VAL A 173 16.72 -7.33 -0.70
CA VAL A 173 18.15 -7.23 -1.03
C VAL A 173 18.72 -8.63 -1.23
N ASN A 174 19.47 -8.86 -2.31
CA ASN A 174 20.07 -10.18 -2.57
C ASN A 174 20.98 -10.63 -1.42
N ALA A 175 20.89 -11.91 -1.07
CA ALA A 175 21.76 -12.56 -0.11
C ALA A 175 22.61 -13.63 -0.79
N SER A 176 23.79 -13.91 -0.24
CA SER A 176 24.67 -14.97 -0.73
C SER A 176 24.20 -16.38 -0.37
N ALA A 177 23.47 -16.52 0.73
CA ALA A 177 22.94 -17.78 1.26
C ALA A 177 21.64 -17.54 2.04
N SER A 178 20.84 -18.58 2.28
CA SER A 178 19.73 -18.53 3.24
C SER A 178 20.25 -18.51 4.68
N ASP A 179 19.42 -18.08 5.62
CA ASP A 179 19.71 -18.08 7.06
C ASP A 179 20.95 -17.24 7.44
N ASN A 180 21.36 -16.33 6.56
CA ASN A 180 22.42 -15.37 6.80
C ASN A 180 21.84 -14.18 7.58
N HIS A 181 22.54 -13.75 8.63
CA HIS A 181 22.16 -12.61 9.46
C HIS A 181 22.87 -11.35 8.98
N LYS A 182 22.11 -10.28 8.73
CA LYS A 182 22.66 -8.98 8.39
C LYS A 182 21.93 -7.87 9.13
N ILE A 183 22.67 -6.89 9.64
CA ILE A 183 22.12 -5.66 10.19
C ILE A 183 22.12 -4.61 9.08
N PHE A 184 20.94 -4.06 8.80
CA PHE A 184 20.77 -2.95 7.87
C PHE A 184 20.68 -1.64 8.68
N GLU A 185 21.49 -0.65 8.31
CA GLU A 185 21.51 0.66 8.95
C GLU A 185 20.85 1.67 8.02
N TYR A 186 19.66 2.12 8.42
CA TYR A 186 18.84 3.03 7.64
C TYR A 186 18.81 4.42 8.29
N LEU A 187 18.44 5.40 7.47
CA LEU A 187 18.26 6.79 7.88
C LEU A 187 16.90 7.28 7.38
N ILE A 188 16.11 7.85 8.27
CA ILE A 188 14.99 8.71 7.91
C ILE A 188 15.52 10.15 7.84
N LYS A 189 15.32 10.81 6.69
CA LYS A 189 15.56 12.25 6.52
C LYS A 189 14.22 12.93 6.29
N ILE A 190 13.96 14.02 7.00
CA ILE A 190 12.72 14.78 6.88
C ILE A 190 13.07 16.24 6.68
N GLU A 191 12.51 16.85 5.63
CA GLU A 191 12.78 18.23 5.24
C GLU A 191 11.48 19.00 4.99
N HIS A 192 11.40 20.21 5.53
CA HIS A 192 10.35 21.17 5.28
C HIS A 192 10.89 22.60 5.51
N PRO A 193 10.50 23.62 4.72
CA PRO A 193 11.05 24.98 4.87
C PRO A 193 10.82 25.62 6.24
N GLU A 194 9.73 25.27 6.92
CA GLU A 194 9.33 25.84 8.22
C GLU A 194 9.91 25.11 9.43
N TYR A 195 10.68 24.03 9.22
CA TYR A 195 11.22 23.20 10.29
C TYR A 195 12.71 22.93 10.09
N GLU A 196 13.41 22.64 11.18
CA GLU A 196 14.77 22.10 11.10
C GLU A 196 14.77 20.70 10.47
N THR A 197 15.80 20.40 9.66
CA THR A 197 15.98 19.09 9.05
C THR A 197 16.15 18.02 10.12
N LEU A 198 15.20 17.09 10.21
CA LEU A 198 15.29 15.96 11.13
C LEU A 198 15.96 14.76 10.46
N THR A 199 16.95 14.19 11.14
CA THR A 199 17.63 12.96 10.71
C THR A 199 17.56 11.91 11.82
N HIS A 200 17.05 10.71 11.52
CA HIS A 200 16.91 9.61 12.47
C HIS A 200 17.55 8.32 11.93
N PHE A 201 18.57 7.82 12.63
CA PHE A 201 19.27 6.58 12.30
C PHE A 201 18.71 5.39 13.09
N PHE A 202 18.54 4.25 12.42
CA PHE A 202 18.04 3.03 13.06
C PHE A 202 18.60 1.77 12.38
N LYS A 203 18.56 0.65 13.11
CA LYS A 203 19.11 -0.63 12.67
C LYS A 203 18.04 -1.70 12.63
N ILE A 204 18.03 -2.51 11.58
CA ILE A 204 17.13 -3.64 11.42
C ILE A 204 17.95 -4.92 11.23
N PRO A 205 17.95 -5.86 12.20
CA PRO A 205 18.49 -7.19 11.97
C PRO A 205 17.53 -7.99 11.08
N VAL A 206 18.05 -8.57 9.99
CA VAL A 206 17.27 -9.36 9.03
C VAL A 206 17.99 -10.68 8.75
N VAL A 207 17.21 -11.76 8.69
CA VAL A 207 17.66 -13.09 8.29
C VAL A 207 17.20 -13.37 6.86
N SER A 208 18.11 -13.82 6.00
CA SER A 208 17.80 -14.12 4.61
C SER A 208 16.93 -15.38 4.45
N LYS A 209 16.07 -15.39 3.43
CA LYS A 209 15.18 -16.51 3.07
C LYS A 209 15.26 -16.78 1.57
N ILE A 210 14.96 -18.02 1.16
CA ILE A 210 15.01 -18.45 -0.25
C ILE A 210 13.93 -17.78 -1.11
N GLN A 211 12.87 -17.26 -0.49
CA GLN A 211 11.75 -16.64 -1.19
C GLN A 211 11.54 -15.19 -0.76
N LYS A 212 11.16 -14.35 -1.74
CA LYS A 212 10.66 -13.00 -1.51
C LYS A 212 9.32 -13.07 -0.76
N SER A 213 9.11 -12.20 0.22
CA SER A 213 7.80 -12.03 0.87
C SER A 213 6.81 -11.50 -0.17
N VAL A 214 5.65 -12.13 -0.33
CA VAL A 214 4.69 -11.75 -1.40
C VAL A 214 3.58 -10.83 -0.89
N SER A 215 3.26 -10.89 0.42
CA SER A 215 2.19 -10.12 1.05
C SER A 215 2.70 -9.27 2.22
N PHE A 216 1.94 -8.20 2.49
CA PHE A 216 2.10 -7.37 3.68
C PHE A 216 1.63 -8.15 4.91
N SER A 217 2.33 -8.00 6.03
CA SER A 217 1.96 -8.62 7.31
C SER A 217 2.31 -7.66 8.43
N ILE A 218 1.35 -7.44 9.33
CA ILE A 218 1.52 -6.59 10.52
C ILE A 218 2.69 -7.11 11.38
N ASP A 219 2.81 -8.42 11.52
CA ASP A 219 3.89 -9.07 12.29
C ASP A 219 5.29 -8.87 11.69
N ARG A 220 5.37 -8.39 10.44
CA ARG A 220 6.61 -8.07 9.73
C ARG A 220 6.78 -6.56 9.53
N THR A 221 6.23 -5.77 10.44
CA THR A 221 6.38 -4.31 10.46
C THR A 221 7.39 -3.89 11.53
N PHE A 222 8.36 -3.08 11.14
CA PHE A 222 9.27 -2.38 12.02
C PHE A 222 8.72 -0.98 12.32
N LYS A 223 8.30 -0.76 13.56
CA LYS A 223 7.75 0.53 14.01
C LYS A 223 8.85 1.40 14.59
N LEU A 224 9.00 2.59 14.03
CA LEU A 224 9.84 3.65 14.57
C LEU A 224 9.14 4.31 15.78
N PRO A 225 9.90 4.93 16.69
CA PRO A 225 9.32 5.87 17.65
C PRO A 225 8.69 7.05 16.91
N ASP A 226 7.77 7.74 17.60
CA ASP A 226 7.23 9.00 17.10
C ASP A 226 8.36 10.03 16.94
N LEU A 227 8.38 10.70 15.78
CA LEU A 227 9.37 11.70 15.41
C LEU A 227 8.77 13.09 15.55
N TYR A 228 9.58 14.05 16.01
CA TYR A 228 9.13 15.42 16.28
C TYR A 228 10.01 16.41 15.52
N MET A 229 9.41 17.32 14.76
CA MET A 229 10.10 18.42 14.10
C MET A 229 9.88 19.72 14.87
N PHE A 230 10.91 20.55 14.98
CA PHE A 230 10.86 21.86 15.63
C PHE A 230 11.14 22.95 14.60
N PRO A 231 10.50 24.12 14.71
CA PRO A 231 10.85 25.28 13.89
C PRO A 231 12.30 25.69 14.13
N PRO A 232 12.96 26.36 13.18
CA PRO A 232 14.31 26.91 13.39
C PRO A 232 14.31 27.88 14.58
N ASP A 233 15.36 27.82 15.40
CA ASP A 233 15.52 28.77 16.50
C ASP A 233 15.61 30.21 15.97
N ASP A 234 14.69 31.08 16.39
CA ASP A 234 14.66 32.52 16.06
C ASP A 234 15.62 33.34 16.95
N SER A 235 16.70 32.72 17.44
CA SER A 235 17.69 33.37 18.30
C SER A 235 18.69 34.15 17.45
N GLY A 236 18.28 35.32 16.95
CA GLY A 236 19.16 36.19 16.15
C GLY A 236 18.63 37.57 15.75
N GLN A 237 17.51 38.04 16.31
CA GLN A 237 17.06 39.43 16.12
C GLN A 237 16.66 40.06 17.45
N ASP A 238 17.65 40.34 18.29
CA ASP A 238 17.58 41.43 19.26
C ASP A 238 18.93 42.16 19.17
N ASP A 239 18.94 43.22 18.33
CA ASP A 239 20.01 44.23 18.23
C ASP A 239 20.06 45.10 19.50
#